data_AF-A0A7C6F1E0-F1
#
_entry.id   AF-A0A7C6F1E0-F1
#
_cell.length_a   1.000
_cell.length_b   1.000
_cell.length_c   1.000
_cell.angle_alpha   90.00
_cell.angle_beta   90.00
_cell.angle_gamma   90.00
#
_symmetry.space_group_name_H-M   'P 1'
#
loop_
_entity.id
_entity.type
_entity.pdbx_description
1 polymer ?
#
loop_
_entity_poly.entity_id
_entity_poly.type
_entity_poly.pdbx_seq_one_letter_code
_entity_poly.pdbx_strand_id
1 'polypeptide(L)' 'MTQEQLAELVDINPRNVRRIEAGEINVLITTLARIRNALRCSWDELVPRSWK' A
#
# COMPACT_ATOMS: atom_id res chain seq x y z
N MET A 1 -6.12 -10.53 3.42
CA MET A 1 -7.14 -9.62 2.86
C MET A 1 -7.00 -9.60 1.35
N THR A 2 -8.07 -9.30 0.60
CA THR A 2 -7.99 -9.10 -0.85
C THR A 2 -7.60 -7.66 -1.20
N GLN A 3 -7.26 -7.41 -2.47
CA GLN A 3 -6.99 -6.06 -2.97
C GLN A 3 -8.20 -5.14 -2.81
N GLU A 4 -9.41 -5.63 -3.09
CA GLU A 4 -10.66 -4.89 -2.94
C GLU A 4 -10.91 -4.51 -1.48
N GLN A 5 -10.70 -5.45 -0.55
CA GLN A 5 -10.81 -5.18 0.89
C GLN A 5 -9.79 -4.14 1.36
N LEU A 6 -8.54 -4.23 0.89
CA LEU A 6 -7.53 -3.22 1.21
C LEU A 6 -7.95 -1.85 0.67
N ALA A 7 -8.41 -1.80 -0.58
CA ALA A 7 -8.82 -0.55 -1.24
C ALA A 7 -9.96 0.13 -0.49
N GLU A 8 -10.94 -0.64 0.01
CA GLU A 8 -12.03 -0.16 0.85
C GLU A 8 -11.50 0.38 2.19
N LEU A 9 -10.63 -0.38 2.87
CA LEU A 9 -10.05 0.01 4.17
C LEU A 9 -9.22 1.29 4.10
N VAL A 10 -8.48 1.49 3.01
CA VAL A 10 -7.63 2.68 2.83
C VAL A 10 -8.27 3.72 1.91
N ASP A 11 -9.53 3.53 1.53
CA ASP A 11 -10.32 4.40 0.67
C ASP A 11 -9.52 4.91 -0.55
N ILE A 12 -9.07 3.95 -1.36
CA ILE A 12 -8.48 4.17 -2.68
C ILE A 12 -9.13 3.25 -3.71
N ASN A 13 -9.07 3.62 -5.00
CA ASN A 13 -9.58 2.77 -6.07
C ASN A 13 -8.84 1.40 -6.08
N PRO A 14 -9.53 0.24 -6.17
CA PRO A 14 -8.89 -1.07 -6.26
C PRO A 14 -7.86 -1.20 -7.40
N ARG A 15 -8.07 -0.48 -8.51
CA ARG A 15 -7.09 -0.39 -9.60
C ARG A 15 -5.79 0.27 -9.14
N ASN A 16 -5.85 1.27 -8.25
CA ASN A 16 -4.65 1.91 -7.72
C ASN A 16 -3.89 0.97 -6.78
N VAL A 17 -4.57 0.13 -5.99
CA VAL A 17 -3.90 -0.92 -5.19
C VAL A 17 -3.03 -1.80 -6.10
N ARG A 18 -3.63 -2.32 -7.19
CA ARG A 18 -2.89 -3.14 -8.17
C ARG A 18 -1.68 -2.43 -8.77
N ARG A 19 -1.84 -1.16 -9.14
CA ARG A 19 -0.76 -0.36 -9.74
C ARG A 19 0.36 -0.04 -8.75
N ILE A 20 0.02 0.15 -7.47
CA ILE A 20 1.00 0.31 -6.38
C ILE A 20 1.79 -0.98 -6.20
N GLU A 21 1.11 -2.13 -6.10
CA GLU A 21 1.74 -3.45 -5.96
C GLU A 21 2.63 -3.80 -7.16
N ALA A 22 2.24 -3.38 -8.37
CA ALA A 22 3.03 -3.55 -9.59
C ALA A 22 4.16 -2.52 -9.77
N GLY A 23 4.27 -1.53 -8.88
CA GLY A 23 5.27 -0.45 -8.98
C GLY A 23 5.06 0.52 -10.15
N GLU A 24 3.85 0.60 -10.70
CA GLU A 24 3.54 1.43 -11.87
C GLU A 24 3.26 2.90 -11.54
N ILE A 25 2.99 3.21 -10.27
CA ILE A 25 2.71 4.57 -9.81
C ILE A 25 3.47 4.92 -8.55
N ASN A 26 3.86 6.19 -8.46
CA ASN A 26 4.29 6.78 -7.21
C ASN A 26 3.09 7.02 -6.30
N VAL A 27 3.27 6.78 -5.01
CA VAL A 27 2.24 6.88 -3.99
C VAL A 27 2.70 7.84 -2.90
N LEU A 28 1.77 8.68 -2.42
CA LEU A 28 2.05 9.60 -1.31
C LEU A 28 2.37 8.84 -0.02
N ILE A 29 3.29 9.37 0.77
CA ILE A 29 3.66 8.76 2.06
C ILE A 29 2.47 8.63 3.02
N THR A 30 1.48 9.51 2.92
CA THR A 30 0.23 9.45 3.69
C THR A 30 -0.63 8.25 3.29
N THR A 31 -0.72 7.93 2.00
CA THR A 31 -1.40 6.73 1.50
C THR A 31 -0.65 5.47 1.92
N LEU A 32 0.69 5.46 1.84
CA LEU A 32 1.49 4.36 2.36
C LEU A 32 1.26 4.15 3.88
N ALA A 33 1.13 5.22 4.66
CA ALA A 33 0.82 5.12 6.08
C ALA A 33 -0.56 4.48 6.35
N ARG A 34 -1.58 4.80 5.53
CA ARG A 34 -2.91 4.15 5.59
C ARG A 34 -2.80 2.67 5.27
N ILE A 35 -2.08 2.32 4.19
CA ILE A 35 -1.83 0.92 3.79
C ILE A 35 -1.12 0.15 4.89
N ARG A 36 -0.03 0.70 5.45
CA ARG A 36 0.70 0.09 6.57
C ARG A 36 -0.23 -0.21 7.75
N ASN A 37 -1.04 0.76 8.16
CA ASN A 37 -1.95 0.61 9.29
C ASN A 37 -3.04 -0.45 9.00
N ALA A 38 -3.56 -0.51 7.78
CA ALA A 38 -4.54 -1.53 7.36
C ALA A 38 -3.93 -2.94 7.35
N LEU A 39 -2.68 -3.08 6.86
CA LEU A 39 -1.93 -4.33 6.82
C LEU A 39 -1.36 -4.74 8.18
N ARG A 40 -1.35 -3.83 9.17
CA ARG A 40 -0.77 -4.02 10.51
C ARG A 40 0.70 -4.45 10.49
N CYS A 41 1.47 -3.91 9.56
CA CYS A 41 2.89 -4.19 9.42
C CYS A 41 3.77 -2.99 9.83
N SER A 42 5.06 -3.25 10.03
CA SER A 42 6.07 -2.22 10.23
C SER A 42 6.44 -1.51 8.91
N TRP A 43 7.14 -0.38 9.02
CA TRP A 43 7.66 0.30 7.84
C TRP A 43 8.72 -0.52 7.11
N ASP A 44 9.59 -1.24 7.83
CA ASP A 44 10.63 -2.07 7.21
C ASP A 44 10.04 -3.29 6.47
N GLU A 45 8.84 -3.76 6.84
CA GLU A 45 8.10 -4.79 6.09
C GLU A 45 7.40 -4.22 4.85
N LEU A 46 6.82 -3.02 4.93
CA LEU A 46 6.13 -2.38 3.80
C LEU A 46 7.09 -1.79 2.76
N VAL A 47 8.19 -1.20 3.23
CA VAL A 47 9.23 -0.55 2.41
C VAL A 47 10.60 -1.07 2.89
N PRO A 48 11.04 -2.23 2.39
CA PRO A 48 12.29 -2.84 2.80
C PRO A 48 13.49 -1.96 2.50
N ARG A 49 14.46 -1.92 3.43
CA ARG A 49 15.73 -1.19 3.24
C ARG A 49 16.57 -1.72 2.06
N SER A 50 16.27 -2.92 1.58
CA SER A 50 16.88 -3.54 0.41
C SER A 50 16.42 -2.95 -0.93
N TRP A 51 15.44 -2.03 -0.93
CA TRP A 51 15.05 -1.29 -2.13
C TRP A 51 16.05 -0.17 -2.51
N LYS A 52 17.09 0.03 -1.69
CA LYS A 52 18.13 1.04 -1.88
C LYS A 52 19.24 0.59 -2.83
#